data_AF-A0A7V0WUW2-F1
#
_entry.id   AF-A0A7V0WUW2-F1
#
_cell.length_a   1.000
_cell.length_b   1.000
_cell.length_c   1.000
_cell.angle_alpha   90.00
_cell.angle_beta   90.00
_cell.angle_gamma   90.00
#
_symmetry.space_group_name_H-M   'P 1'
#
loop_
_entity.id
_entity.type
_entity.pdbx_description
1 polymer ?
#
loop_
_entity_poly.entity_id
_entity_poly.type
_entity_poly.pdbx_seq_one_letter_code
_entity_poly.pdbx_strand_id
1 'polypeptide(L)'
;GFSGVGDKTHGQHNRLRAPGSLGASSYPSRVFKGLRMAGRTGGKAVKVINLRLIKVIPENNLLIVKGSIPGPKGSYLIIEK
;
A
#
# COMPACT_ATOMS: atom_id res chain seq x y z
N GLY A 1 -4.93 -8.09 0.44
CA GLY A 1 -5.57 -7.63 -0.81
C GLY A 1 -6.85 -8.38 -1.01
N PHE A 2 -7.58 -8.17 -2.11
CA PHE A 2 -8.71 -9.04 -2.46
C PHE A 2 -8.23 -10.43 -2.90
N SER A 3 -9.08 -11.44 -2.73
CA SER A 3 -8.79 -12.85 -3.01
C SER A 3 -9.25 -13.35 -4.38
N GLY A 4 -9.97 -12.53 -5.15
CA GLY A 4 -10.61 -12.95 -6.40
C GLY A 4 -11.99 -13.57 -6.19
N VAL A 5 -12.56 -14.18 -7.22
CA VAL A 5 -13.87 -14.84 -7.17
C VAL A 5 -13.69 -16.31 -7.50
N GLY A 6 -13.99 -17.20 -6.57
CA GLY A 6 -13.92 -18.67 -6.77
C GLY A 6 -12.51 -19.21 -7.02
N ASP A 7 -12.45 -20.51 -7.30
CA ASP A 7 -11.20 -21.19 -7.66
C ASP A 7 -10.79 -20.87 -9.09
N LYS A 8 -9.57 -21.27 -9.47
CA LYS A 8 -9.02 -21.00 -10.80
C LYS A 8 -9.61 -21.91 -11.89
N THR A 9 -10.00 -23.14 -11.57
CA THR A 9 -10.35 -24.17 -12.56
C THR A 9 -11.74 -24.76 -12.41
N HIS A 10 -12.38 -24.61 -11.24
CA HIS A 10 -13.72 -25.15 -10.99
C HIS A 10 -14.82 -24.20 -11.47
N GLY A 11 -15.04 -24.16 -12.79
CA GLY A 11 -16.11 -23.36 -13.41
C GLY A 11 -15.79 -21.86 -13.50
N GLN A 12 -14.52 -21.49 -13.35
CA GLN A 12 -14.07 -20.12 -13.49
C GLN A 12 -14.05 -19.67 -14.95
N HIS A 13 -14.66 -18.52 -15.21
CA HIS A 13 -14.53 -17.85 -16.51
C HIS A 13 -13.46 -16.75 -16.43
N ASN A 14 -13.87 -15.50 -16.22
CA ASN A 14 -13.00 -14.32 -16.33
C ASN A 14 -12.89 -13.49 -15.04
N ARG A 15 -13.29 -14.04 -13.88
CA ARG A 15 -13.40 -13.29 -12.61
C ARG A 15 -12.32 -13.62 -11.58
N LEU A 16 -11.23 -14.27 -11.99
CA LEU A 16 -10.13 -14.70 -11.10
C LEU A 16 -9.58 -13.59 -10.20
N ARG A 17 -9.60 -12.32 -10.66
CA ARG A 17 -9.14 -11.15 -9.89
C ARG A 17 -10.22 -10.08 -9.69
N ALA A 18 -11.49 -10.44 -9.90
CA ALA A 18 -12.59 -9.50 -9.74
C ALA A 18 -12.81 -9.14 -8.25
N PRO A 19 -13.33 -7.94 -7.96
CA PRO A 19 -13.55 -7.48 -6.59
C PRO A 19 -14.73 -8.15 -5.86
N GLY A 20 -15.64 -8.80 -6.60
CA GLY A 20 -16.87 -9.37 -6.05
C GLY A 20 -18.00 -8.34 -5.94
N SER A 21 -18.90 -8.53 -4.96
CA SER A 21 -20.03 -7.63 -4.72
C SER A 21 -19.58 -6.27 -4.16
N LEU A 22 -20.28 -5.20 -4.53
CA LEU A 22 -20.03 -3.83 -4.07
C LEU A 22 -21.05 -3.33 -3.04
N GLY A 23 -22.08 -4.11 -2.71
CA GLY A 23 -23.12 -3.71 -1.78
C GLY A 23 -24.21 -4.76 -1.56
N ALA A 24 -25.09 -4.47 -0.61
CA ALA A 24 -26.33 -5.21 -0.37
C ALA A 24 -27.44 -4.72 -1.30
N SER A 25 -28.56 -5.48 -1.37
CA SER A 25 -29.71 -5.20 -2.23
C SER A 25 -30.53 -3.99 -1.73
N SER A 26 -31.69 -4.21 -1.10
CA SER A 26 -32.68 -3.15 -0.86
C SER A 26 -32.25 -2.05 0.11
N TYR A 27 -31.49 -2.38 1.14
CA TYR A 27 -30.93 -1.40 2.07
C TYR A 27 -29.41 -1.53 2.09
N PRO A 28 -28.63 -0.49 1.76
CA PRO A 28 -29.01 0.92 1.53
C PRO A 28 -29.29 1.31 0.06
N SER A 29 -29.39 0.37 -0.89
CA SER A 29 -29.56 0.65 -2.34
C SER A 29 -28.52 1.61 -2.95
N ARG A 30 -27.32 1.69 -2.34
CA ARG A 30 -26.20 2.49 -2.84
C ARG A 30 -24.88 1.88 -2.40
N VAL A 31 -23.80 2.22 -3.11
CA VAL A 31 -22.44 1.90 -2.68
C VAL A 31 -22.03 2.86 -1.56
N PHE A 32 -21.45 2.32 -0.48
CA PHE A 32 -20.93 3.14 0.62
C PHE A 32 -19.66 3.90 0.20
N LYS A 33 -19.54 5.15 0.67
CA LYS A 33 -18.32 5.94 0.47
C LYS A 33 -17.15 5.28 1.20
N GLY A 34 -15.97 5.30 0.59
CA GLY A 34 -14.76 4.69 1.17
C GLY A 34 -14.60 3.19 0.92
N LEU A 35 -15.53 2.55 0.18
CA LEU A 35 -15.34 1.16 -0.25
C LEU A 35 -14.05 1.04 -1.08
N ARG A 36 -13.21 0.05 -0.74
CA ARG A 36 -11.93 -0.18 -1.42
C ARG A 36 -12.21 -0.64 -2.84
N MET A 37 -11.64 0.05 -3.84
CA MET A 37 -11.75 -0.30 -5.26
C MET A 37 -10.40 -0.10 -5.95
N ALA A 38 -10.33 -0.45 -7.24
CA ALA A 38 -9.15 -0.17 -8.05
C ALA A 38 -8.90 1.35 -8.16
N GLY A 39 -7.63 1.75 -8.24
CA GLY A 39 -7.22 3.13 -8.34
C GLY A 39 -5.69 3.28 -8.33
N ARG A 40 -5.20 4.51 -8.44
CA ARG A 40 -3.76 4.80 -8.39
C ARG A 40 -3.21 4.46 -7.01
N THR A 41 -2.24 3.56 -6.98
CA THR A 41 -1.49 3.19 -5.77
C THR A 41 -0.12 3.89 -5.77
N GLY A 42 0.40 4.22 -4.58
CA GLY A 42 1.69 4.86 -4.41
C GLY A 42 1.67 6.37 -4.59
N GLY A 43 2.85 6.99 -4.54
CA GLY A 43 3.03 8.45 -4.72
C GLY A 43 2.53 9.31 -3.57
N LYS A 44 2.15 8.71 -2.45
CA LYS A 44 1.75 9.44 -1.23
C LYS A 44 2.97 9.63 -0.34
N ALA A 45 3.03 10.74 0.39
CA ALA A 45 4.01 10.93 1.46
C ALA A 45 3.69 9.93 2.59
N VAL A 46 4.69 9.15 2.99
CA VAL A 46 4.58 8.14 4.05
C VAL A 46 5.73 8.36 5.04
N LYS A 47 5.41 8.35 6.33
CA LYS A 47 6.40 8.41 7.41
C LYS A 47 6.62 7.02 7.97
N VAL A 48 7.88 6.59 8.03
CA VAL A 48 8.28 5.39 8.76
C VAL A 48 8.75 5.82 10.13
N ILE A 49 8.12 5.29 11.17
CA ILE A 49 8.37 5.67 12.55
C ILE A 49 9.38 4.74 13.21
N ASN A 50 10.10 5.25 14.21
CA ASN A 50 10.97 4.47 15.10
C ASN A 50 12.08 3.66 14.39
N LEU A 51 12.63 4.21 13.31
CA LEU A 51 13.80 3.63 12.68
C LEU A 51 15.04 3.82 13.56
N ARG A 52 15.80 2.74 13.77
CA ARG A 52 17.01 2.79 14.60
C ARG A 52 18.18 3.32 13.78
N LEU A 53 18.86 4.35 14.29
CA LEU A 53 20.16 4.79 13.78
C LEU A 53 21.25 3.81 14.22
N ILE A 54 21.99 3.28 13.25
CA ILE A 54 23.12 2.38 13.50
C ILE A 54 24.38 3.20 13.69
N LYS A 55 24.65 4.13 12.76
CA LYS A 55 25.88 4.93 12.75
C LYS A 55 25.65 6.25 12.02
N VAL A 56 26.32 7.29 12.50
CA VAL A 56 26.43 8.59 11.83
C VAL A 56 27.90 8.78 11.47
N ILE A 57 28.18 9.12 10.20
CA ILE A 57 29.53 9.38 9.70
C ILE A 57 29.53 10.83 9.18
N PRO A 58 29.84 11.82 10.03
CA PRO A 58 29.70 13.23 9.70
C PRO A 58 30.65 13.66 8.58
N GLU A 59 31.81 13.03 8.44
CA GLU A 59 32.83 13.38 7.44
C GLU A 59 32.32 13.21 6.00
N ASN A 60 31.46 12.21 5.80
CA ASN A 60 30.86 11.88 4.50
C ASN A 60 29.38 12.28 4.41
N ASN A 61 28.84 12.92 5.45
CA ASN A 61 27.40 13.22 5.59
C ASN A 61 26.50 11.98 5.41
N LEU A 62 26.89 10.84 6.01
CA LEU A 62 26.15 9.58 5.89
C LEU A 62 25.43 9.20 7.18
N LEU A 63 24.19 8.75 7.02
CA LEU A 63 23.33 8.23 8.08
C LEU A 63 22.99 6.77 7.77
N ILE A 64 23.43 5.85 8.61
CA ILE A 64 23.13 4.43 8.47
C ILE A 64 21.94 4.10 9.35
N VAL A 65 20.83 3.72 8.71
CA VAL A 65 19.55 3.43 9.36
C VAL A 65 19.22 1.95 9.23
N LYS A 66 18.73 1.33 10.31
CA LYS A 66 18.19 -0.03 10.29
C LYS A 66 16.73 0.00 9.84
N GLY A 67 16.47 -0.39 8.59
CA GLY A 67 15.12 -0.57 8.07
C GLY A 67 14.99 -0.18 6.61
N SER A 68 13.76 0.03 6.16
CA SER A 68 13.43 0.44 4.80
C SER A 68 12.97 1.89 4.77
N ILE A 69 13.40 2.62 3.75
CA ILE A 69 13.04 4.01 3.50
C ILE A 69 12.06 4.04 2.31
N PRO A 70 10.95 4.80 2.39
CA PRO A 70 10.00 4.91 1.31
C PRO A 70 10.57 5.78 0.17
N GLY A 71 10.51 5.28 -1.05
CA GLY A 71 10.93 6.00 -2.26
C GLY A 71 12.07 5.31 -3.01
N PRO A 72 12.34 5.74 -4.26
CA PRO A 72 13.47 5.27 -5.04
C PRO A 72 14.80 5.84 -4.52
N LYS A 73 15.93 5.25 -4.96
CA LYS A 73 17.26 5.80 -4.66
C LYS A 73 17.39 7.22 -5.23
N GLY A 74 17.98 8.13 -4.46
CA GLY A 74 18.20 9.53 -4.85
C GLY A 74 16.99 10.46 -4.63
N SER A 75 15.89 9.99 -4.03
CA SER A 75 14.79 10.87 -3.64
C SER A 75 15.12 11.68 -2.39
N TYR A 76 14.55 12.88 -2.31
CA TYR A 76 14.58 13.68 -1.08
C TYR A 76 13.76 13.04 0.04
N LEU A 77 14.23 13.21 1.28
CA LEU A 77 13.61 12.69 2.48
C LEU A 77 13.60 13.79 3.55
N ILE A 78 12.57 13.77 4.40
CA ILE A 78 12.51 14.60 5.60
C ILE A 78 12.78 13.68 6.78
N ILE A 79 13.77 14.03 7.60
CA ILE A 79 14.16 13.27 8.79
C ILE A 79 13.75 14.08 10.02
N GLU A 80 12.94 13.47 10.88
CA GLU A 80 12.49 14.04 12.15
C GLU A 80 13.06 13.20 13.29
N LYS A 81 13.50 13.88 14.37
CA LYS A 81 14.07 13.27 15.57
C LYS A 81 13.00 13.06 16.64
#